data_AF-A0A0U3IAT2-F1
#
_entry.id   AF-A0A0U3IAT2-F1
#
_cell.length_a   1.000
_cell.length_b   1.000
_cell.length_c   1.000
_cell.angle_alpha   90.00
_cell.angle_beta   90.00
_cell.angle_gamma   90.00
#
_symmetry.space_group_name_H-M   'P 1'
#
loop_
_entity.id
_entity.type
_entity.pdbx_description
1 polymer ?
#
loop_
_entity_poly.entity_id
_entity_poly.type
_entity_poly.pdbx_seq_one_letter_code
_entity_poly.pdbx_strand_id
1 'polypeptide(L)'
;MTPTAAPTPPGPRPRAVTVLAAVVLLEALALALAGARLLWSLVAEEPLTVGGTVFLLVVALAGALWLHRVARGLWRGYRWPRAAALVVQLFLLVLGVPLLQGGQWAAGLALALPAAVVLLLLFRPAVLAWTSRTVR
;
A
#
# COMPACT_ATOMS: atom_id res chain seq x y z
N MET A 1 -35.92 22.20 27.63
CA MET A 1 -34.88 21.17 27.82
C MET A 1 -34.84 20.32 26.57
N THR A 2 -33.91 20.56 25.65
CA THR A 2 -33.70 19.73 24.46
C THR A 2 -32.98 18.44 24.89
N PRO A 3 -33.49 17.24 24.57
CA PRO A 3 -32.77 16.00 24.88
C PRO A 3 -31.44 15.99 24.11
N THR A 4 -30.32 16.03 24.81
CA THR A 4 -28.99 15.77 24.25
C THR A 4 -28.94 14.29 23.87
N ALA A 5 -29.15 13.98 22.58
CA ALA A 5 -28.97 12.63 22.08
C ALA A 5 -27.54 12.16 22.39
N ALA A 6 -27.41 11.09 23.16
CA ALA A 6 -26.11 10.49 23.46
C ALA A 6 -25.42 10.05 22.16
N PRO A 7 -24.11 10.25 22.02
CA PRO A 7 -23.39 9.87 20.80
C PRO A 7 -23.51 8.36 20.58
N THR A 8 -24.08 7.97 19.43
CA THR A 8 -24.23 6.57 19.04
C THR A 8 -22.84 5.92 18.95
N PRO A 9 -22.60 4.76 19.61
CA PRO A 9 -21.31 4.10 19.55
C PRO A 9 -20.90 3.86 18.09
N PRO A 10 -19.62 4.08 17.74
CA PRO A 10 -19.17 3.91 16.37
C PRO A 10 -19.46 2.49 15.89
N GLY A 11 -20.31 2.38 14.86
CA GLY A 11 -20.69 1.10 14.28
C GLY A 11 -19.48 0.26 13.84
N PRO A 12 -19.64 -1.07 13.70
CA PRO A 12 -18.55 -1.99 13.41
C PRO A 12 -17.73 -1.56 12.19
N ARG A 13 -16.39 -1.70 12.29
CA ARG A 13 -15.47 -1.36 11.20
C ARG A 13 -15.80 -2.18 9.94
N PRO A 14 -15.94 -1.57 8.75
CA PRO A 14 -16.24 -2.33 7.55
C PRO A 14 -15.10 -3.30 7.21
N ARG A 15 -15.42 -4.58 6.96
CA ARG A 15 -14.43 -5.61 6.58
C ARG A 15 -13.56 -5.18 5.38
N ALA A 16 -14.13 -4.43 4.45
CA ALA A 16 -13.43 -3.91 3.27
C ALA A 16 -12.24 -3.00 3.62
N VAL A 17 -12.33 -2.22 4.71
CA VAL A 17 -11.23 -1.37 5.19
C VAL A 17 -10.10 -2.23 5.75
N THR A 18 -10.43 -3.28 6.50
CA THR A 18 -9.43 -4.22 7.03
C THR A 18 -8.70 -4.93 5.89
N VAL A 19 -9.42 -5.40 4.87
CA VAL A 19 -8.82 -6.03 3.68
C VAL A 19 -7.92 -5.03 2.95
N LEU A 20 -8.39 -3.81 2.70
CA LEU A 20 -7.60 -2.77 2.04
C LEU A 20 -6.30 -2.47 2.81
N ALA A 21 -6.38 -2.24 4.12
CA ALA A 21 -5.21 -1.97 4.95
C ALA A 21 -4.25 -3.16 5.00
N ALA A 22 -4.78 -4.39 5.02
CA ALA A 22 -3.97 -5.61 5.00
C ALA A 22 -3.22 -5.75 3.67
N VAL A 23 -3.86 -5.50 2.52
CA VAL A 23 -3.21 -5.58 1.22
C VAL A 23 -2.09 -4.53 1.11
N VAL A 24 -2.34 -3.27 1.50
CA VAL A 24 -1.30 -2.23 1.48
C VAL A 24 -0.16 -2.54 2.45
N LEU A 25 -0.45 -3.18 3.59
CA LEU A 25 0.59 -3.66 4.51
C LEU A 25 1.42 -4.78 3.89
N LEU A 26 0.81 -5.70 3.15
CA LEU A 26 1.52 -6.75 2.42
C LEU A 26 2.43 -6.16 1.34
N GLU A 27 1.99 -5.11 0.63
CA GLU A 27 2.84 -4.39 -0.32
C GLU A 27 4.05 -3.74 0.35
N ALA A 28 3.85 -3.14 1.53
CA ALA A 28 4.94 -2.59 2.32
C ALA A 28 5.97 -3.67 2.70
N LEU A 29 5.50 -4.86 3.08
CA LEU A 29 6.36 -5.99 3.42
C LEU A 29 7.09 -6.54 2.18
N ALA A 30 6.41 -6.64 1.03
CA ALA A 30 7.03 -7.06 -0.23
C ALA A 30 8.16 -6.09 -0.63
N LEU A 31 7.92 -4.79 -0.51
CA LEU A 31 8.93 -3.76 -0.78
C LEU A 31 10.09 -3.82 0.22
N ALA A 32 9.81 -4.09 1.49
CA ALA A 32 10.85 -4.32 2.50
C ALA A 32 11.70 -5.57 2.19
N LEU A 33 11.09 -6.66 1.73
CA LEU A 33 11.77 -7.88 1.31
C LEU A 33 12.65 -7.62 0.08
N ALA A 34 12.18 -6.83 -0.89
CA ALA A 34 13.00 -6.38 -2.02
C ALA A 34 14.22 -5.57 -1.54
N GLY A 35 14.03 -4.69 -0.55
CA GLY A 35 15.14 -4.01 0.14
C GLY A 35 16.12 -4.98 0.79
N ALA A 36 15.63 -5.98 1.53
CA ALA A 36 16.48 -7.01 2.13
C ALA A 36 17.27 -7.80 1.07
N ARG A 37 16.67 -8.06 -0.10
CA ARG A 37 17.34 -8.73 -1.22
C ARG A 37 18.45 -7.87 -1.84
N LEU A 38 18.24 -6.56 -1.94
CA LEU A 38 19.29 -5.61 -2.36
C LEU A 38 20.42 -5.55 -1.35
N LEU A 39 20.10 -5.50 -0.05
CA LEU A 39 21.11 -5.57 1.01
C LEU A 39 21.93 -6.88 0.93
N TRP A 40 21.27 -8.00 0.69
CA TRP A 40 21.95 -9.28 0.46
C TRP A 40 22.89 -9.22 -0.74
N SER A 41 22.45 -8.61 -1.85
CA SER A 41 23.29 -8.45 -3.04
C SER A 41 24.52 -7.55 -2.83
N LEU A 42 24.52 -6.67 -1.83
CA LEU A 42 25.68 -5.85 -1.49
C LEU A 42 26.72 -6.60 -0.64
N VAL A 43 26.28 -7.61 0.12
CA VAL A 43 27.12 -8.31 1.11
C VAL A 43 27.59 -9.67 0.60
N ALA A 44 26.74 -10.35 -0.17
CA ALA A 44 26.96 -11.75 -0.57
C ALA A 44 27.10 -11.96 -2.08
N GLU A 45 26.81 -10.95 -2.90
CA GLU A 45 26.87 -11.03 -4.37
C GLU A 45 27.68 -9.84 -4.92
N GLU A 46 28.05 -9.90 -6.21
CA GLU A 46 28.63 -8.75 -6.91
C GLU A 46 27.50 -7.93 -7.55
N PRO A 47 27.15 -6.74 -7.01
CA PRO A 47 26.11 -5.90 -7.58
C PRO A 47 26.58 -5.31 -8.91
N LEU A 48 25.66 -5.13 -9.88
CA LEU A 48 25.98 -4.50 -11.16
C LEU A 48 26.59 -3.10 -10.98
N THR A 49 26.05 -2.34 -10.02
CA THR A 49 26.65 -1.09 -9.54
C THR A 49 26.41 -0.94 -8.05
N VAL A 50 27.47 -0.69 -7.27
CA VAL A 50 27.34 -0.50 -5.82
C VAL A 50 26.48 0.74 -5.52
N GLY A 51 26.77 1.87 -6.17
CA GLY A 51 26.05 3.13 -5.95
C GLY A 51 24.55 3.03 -6.28
N GLY A 52 24.20 2.43 -7.42
CA GLY A 52 22.80 2.23 -7.82
C GLY A 52 22.05 1.30 -6.87
N THR A 53 22.71 0.23 -6.42
CA THR A 53 22.13 -0.74 -5.47
C THR A 53 21.87 -0.12 -4.10
N VAL A 54 22.82 0.65 -3.56
CA VAL A 54 22.64 1.39 -2.30
C VAL A 54 21.51 2.41 -2.41
N PHE A 55 21.44 3.14 -3.53
CA PHE A 55 20.37 4.10 -3.77
C PHE A 55 18.98 3.42 -3.77
N LEU A 56 18.84 2.34 -4.55
CA LEU A 56 17.58 1.58 -4.61
C LEU A 56 17.22 0.96 -3.27
N LEU A 57 18.20 0.48 -2.50
CA LEU A 57 17.99 -0.03 -1.16
C LEU A 57 17.34 1.03 -0.24
N VAL A 58 17.93 2.23 -0.20
CA VAL A 58 17.42 3.33 0.63
C VAL A 58 16.02 3.74 0.20
N VAL A 59 15.79 3.88 -1.11
CA VAL A 59 14.47 4.23 -1.66
C VAL A 59 13.43 3.14 -1.34
N ALA A 60 13.77 1.87 -1.48
CA ALA A 60 12.88 0.75 -1.18
C ALA A 60 12.49 0.73 0.31
N LEU A 61 13.45 0.87 1.21
CA LEU A 61 13.18 0.89 2.66
C LEU A 61 12.36 2.12 3.08
N ALA A 62 12.67 3.30 2.52
CA ALA A 62 11.90 4.52 2.75
C ALA A 62 10.46 4.36 2.25
N GLY A 63 10.28 3.81 1.05
CA GLY A 63 8.97 3.50 0.47
C GLY A 63 8.18 2.49 1.30
N ALA A 64 8.83 1.45 1.82
CA ALA A 64 8.20 0.44 2.68
C ALA A 64 7.71 1.06 4.00
N LEU A 65 8.53 1.89 4.64
CA LEU A 65 8.14 2.60 5.85
C LEU A 65 6.97 3.56 5.59
N TRP A 66 7.00 4.26 4.46
CA TRP A 66 5.94 5.17 4.05
C TRP A 66 4.62 4.41 3.80
N LEU A 67 4.65 3.31 3.04
CA LEU A 67 3.50 2.44 2.81
C LEU A 67 2.94 1.87 4.10
N HIS A 68 3.80 1.48 5.04
CA HIS A 68 3.36 1.07 6.36
C HIS A 68 2.60 2.19 7.10
N ARG A 69 3.02 3.46 6.97
CA ARG A 69 2.26 4.61 7.49
C ARG A 69 0.93 4.81 6.76
N VAL A 70 0.89 4.63 5.44
CA VAL A 70 -0.34 4.68 4.64
C VAL A 70 -1.33 3.60 5.09
N ALA A 71 -0.89 2.35 5.24
CA ALA A 71 -1.71 1.25 5.73
C ALA A 71 -2.30 1.54 7.12
N ARG A 72 -1.48 2.05 8.05
CA ARG A 72 -1.96 2.49 9.38
C ARG A 72 -2.92 3.67 9.30
N GLY A 73 -2.69 4.60 8.38
CA GLY A 73 -3.57 5.74 8.15
C GLY A 73 -4.93 5.31 7.61
N LEU A 74 -4.94 4.41 6.63
CA LEU A 74 -6.15 3.75 6.12
C LEU A 74 -6.85 3.00 7.23
N TRP A 75 -6.13 2.26 8.08
CA TRP A 75 -6.74 1.53 9.19
C TRP A 75 -7.33 2.44 10.28
N ARG A 76 -6.88 3.69 10.38
CA ARG A 76 -7.41 4.71 11.30
C ARG A 76 -8.50 5.60 10.70
N GLY A 77 -8.79 5.48 9.39
CA GLY A 77 -9.89 6.19 8.74
C GLY A 77 -9.57 7.60 8.27
N TYR A 78 -8.29 7.96 8.17
CA TYR A 78 -7.90 9.24 7.60
C TYR A 78 -8.18 9.30 6.08
N ARG A 79 -8.44 10.51 5.57
CA ARG A 79 -8.74 10.77 4.15
C ARG A 79 -7.50 10.83 3.26
N TRP A 80 -6.39 11.36 3.80
CA TRP A 80 -5.13 11.57 3.08
C TRP A 80 -4.45 10.28 2.54
N PRO A 81 -4.43 9.15 3.27
CA PRO A 81 -3.82 7.89 2.81
C PRO A 81 -4.40 7.34 1.50
N ARG A 82 -5.59 7.77 1.07
CA ARG A 82 -6.19 7.34 -0.19
C ARG A 82 -5.42 7.82 -1.41
N ALA A 83 -5.05 9.11 -1.45
CA ALA A 83 -4.31 9.66 -2.57
C ALA A 83 -2.94 9.00 -2.68
N ALA A 84 -2.28 8.76 -1.55
CA ALA A 84 -1.02 8.03 -1.49
C ALA A 84 -1.15 6.59 -2.02
N ALA A 85 -2.19 5.85 -1.59
CA ALA A 85 -2.44 4.49 -2.07
C ALA A 85 -2.70 4.48 -3.58
N LEU A 86 -3.51 5.41 -4.11
CA LEU A 86 -3.77 5.52 -5.54
C LEU A 86 -2.49 5.73 -6.36
N VAL A 87 -1.59 6.60 -5.91
CA VAL A 87 -0.31 6.85 -6.60
C VAL A 87 0.54 5.59 -6.64
N VAL A 88 0.63 4.86 -5.51
CA VAL A 88 1.39 3.60 -5.48
C VAL A 88 0.80 2.57 -6.42
N GLN A 89 -0.53 2.44 -6.46
CA GLN A 89 -1.16 1.46 -7.35
C GLN A 89 -0.95 1.79 -8.82
N LEU A 90 -0.95 3.08 -9.18
CA LEU A 90 -0.62 3.47 -10.54
C LEU A 90 0.84 3.12 -10.88
N PHE A 91 1.78 3.33 -9.95
CA PHE A 91 3.18 2.91 -10.11
C PHE A 91 3.31 1.38 -10.27
N LEU A 92 2.63 0.59 -9.44
CA LEU A 92 2.66 -0.87 -9.52
C LEU A 92 2.10 -1.39 -10.85
N LEU A 93 1.05 -0.75 -11.39
CA LEU A 93 0.54 -1.07 -12.72
C LEU A 93 1.52 -0.69 -13.83
N VAL A 94 2.14 0.50 -13.76
CA VAL A 94 3.15 0.96 -14.72
C VAL A 94 4.36 0.03 -14.75
N LEU A 95 4.79 -0.49 -13.59
CA LEU A 95 5.89 -1.45 -13.50
C LEU A 95 5.46 -2.89 -13.85
N GLY A 96 4.23 -3.27 -13.52
CA GLY A 96 3.71 -4.63 -13.70
C GLY A 96 3.40 -4.97 -15.16
N VAL A 97 2.82 -4.05 -15.93
CA VAL A 97 2.42 -4.31 -17.33
C VAL A 97 3.62 -4.69 -18.23
N PRO A 98 4.75 -3.95 -18.22
CA PRO A 98 5.92 -4.34 -19.00
C PRO A 98 6.49 -5.70 -18.62
N LEU A 99 6.44 -6.08 -17.33
CA LEU A 99 6.89 -7.40 -16.87
C LEU A 99 6.01 -8.52 -17.43
N LEU A 100 4.68 -8.32 -17.47
CA LEU A 100 3.75 -9.27 -18.10
C LEU A 100 4.04 -9.39 -19.60
N GLN A 101 4.20 -8.26 -20.29
CA GLN A 101 4.52 -8.22 -21.73
C GLN A 101 5.87 -8.86 -22.05
N GLY A 102 6.86 -8.71 -21.15
CA GLY A 102 8.19 -9.31 -21.25
C GLY A 102 8.25 -10.78 -20.83
N GLY A 103 7.11 -11.43 -20.55
CA GLY A 103 7.03 -12.85 -20.18
C GLY A 103 7.37 -13.17 -18.73
N GLN A 104 7.64 -12.17 -17.89
CA GLN A 104 7.89 -12.31 -16.46
C GLN A 104 6.57 -12.35 -15.68
N TRP A 105 5.72 -13.32 -16.01
CA TRP A 105 4.34 -13.42 -15.54
C TRP A 105 4.22 -13.39 -14.02
N ALA A 106 5.08 -14.12 -13.29
CA ALA A 106 5.05 -14.17 -11.84
C ALA A 106 5.28 -12.78 -11.20
N ALA A 107 6.32 -12.06 -11.64
CA ALA A 107 6.62 -10.73 -11.13
C ALA A 107 5.57 -9.70 -11.56
N GLY A 108 5.12 -9.75 -12.82
CA GLY A 108 4.08 -8.86 -13.34
C GLY A 108 2.76 -9.02 -12.59
N LEU A 109 2.32 -10.26 -12.33
CA LEU A 109 1.10 -10.53 -11.56
C LEU A 109 1.26 -10.14 -10.09
N ALA A 110 2.43 -10.37 -9.48
CA ALA A 110 2.70 -9.99 -8.11
C ALA A 110 2.58 -8.48 -7.86
N LEU A 111 2.80 -7.64 -8.89
CA LEU A 111 2.58 -6.19 -8.81
C LEU A 111 1.16 -5.80 -9.24
N ALA A 112 0.66 -6.33 -10.36
CA ALA A 112 -0.60 -5.89 -10.96
C ALA A 112 -1.84 -6.33 -10.16
N LEU A 113 -1.82 -7.53 -9.59
CA LEU A 113 -2.97 -8.10 -8.89
C LEU A 113 -3.31 -7.37 -7.58
N PRO A 114 -2.36 -7.12 -6.64
CA PRO A 114 -2.67 -6.33 -5.45
C PRO A 114 -3.07 -4.90 -5.83
N ALA A 115 -2.48 -4.33 -6.89
CA ALA A 115 -2.86 -3.01 -7.36
C ALA A 115 -4.30 -2.93 -7.84
N ALA A 116 -4.74 -3.89 -8.65
CA ALA A 116 -6.14 -3.99 -9.07
C ALA A 116 -7.09 -4.15 -7.86
N VAL A 117 -6.73 -5.02 -6.90
CA VAL A 117 -7.53 -5.26 -5.69
C VAL A 117 -7.68 -3.98 -4.85
N VAL A 118 -6.58 -3.28 -4.59
CA VAL A 118 -6.59 -2.01 -3.84
C VAL A 118 -7.42 -0.96 -4.56
N LEU A 119 -7.26 -0.82 -5.88
CA LEU A 119 -8.02 0.13 -6.68
C LEU A 119 -9.53 -0.13 -6.53
N LEU A 120 -9.96 -1.37 -6.76
CA LEU A 120 -11.37 -1.76 -6.64
C LEU A 120 -11.94 -1.54 -5.23
N LEU A 121 -11.16 -1.84 -4.19
CA LEU A 121 -11.55 -1.63 -2.80
C LEU A 121 -11.63 -0.14 -2.44
N LEU A 122 -10.74 0.69 -2.98
CA LEU A 122 -10.68 2.11 -2.66
C LEU A 122 -11.91 2.87 -3.17
N PHE A 123 -12.48 2.44 -4.30
CA PHE A 123 -13.71 2.97 -4.88
C PHE A 123 -15.00 2.30 -4.37
N ARG A 124 -14.92 1.29 -3.48
CA ARG A 124 -16.13 0.69 -2.90
C ARG A 124 -16.87 1.70 -2.01
N PRO A 125 -18.21 1.81 -2.12
CA PRO A 125 -19.01 2.77 -1.36
C PRO A 125 -18.87 2.61 0.16
N ALA A 126 -18.70 1.37 0.63
CA ALA A 126 -18.46 1.08 2.05
C ALA A 126 -17.12 1.64 2.58
N VAL A 127 -16.09 1.64 1.74
CA VAL A 127 -14.79 2.25 2.08
C VAL A 127 -14.92 3.76 2.02
N LEU A 128 -15.55 4.28 0.95
CA LEU A 128 -15.83 5.70 0.74
C LEU A 128 -16.48 6.34 1.97
N ALA A 129 -17.59 5.77 2.45
CA ALA A 129 -18.36 6.26 3.60
C ALA A 129 -17.59 6.23 4.94
N TRP A 130 -16.63 5.32 5.10
CA TRP A 130 -15.92 5.17 6.37
C TRP A 130 -14.75 6.14 6.50
N THR A 131 -13.92 6.33 5.46
CA THR A 131 -12.86 7.34 5.58
C THR A 131 -13.37 8.76 5.32
N SER A 132 -14.59 8.98 4.83
CA SER A 132 -15.17 10.33 4.69
C SER A 132 -15.75 10.88 5.99
N ARG A 133 -15.80 10.09 7.07
CA ARG A 133 -16.17 10.59 8.41
C ARG A 133 -15.09 11.56 8.86
N THR A 134 -15.31 12.85 8.65
CA THR A 134 -14.66 13.91 9.40
C THR A 134 -14.93 13.65 10.88
N VAL A 135 -13.93 13.13 11.59
CA VAL A 135 -13.87 13.29 13.05
C VAL A 135 -13.81 14.79 13.27
N ARG A 136 -14.94 15.38 13.67
CA ARG A 136 -14.96 16.69 14.32
C ARG A 136 -14.57 16.48 15.77
#